data_AF-A9RWQ6-F1
#
_entry.id   AF-A9RWQ6-F1
#
_cell.length_a   1.000
_cell.length_b   1.000
_cell.length_c   1.000
_cell.angle_alpha   90.00
_cell.angle_beta   90.00
_cell.angle_gamma   90.00
#
_symmetry.space_group_name_H-M   'P 1'
#
loop_
_entity.id
_entity.type
_entity.pdbx_description
1 polymer ?
#
loop_
_entity_poly.entity_id
_entity_poly.type
_entity_poly.pdbx_seq_one_letter_code
_entity_poly.pdbx_strand_id
1 'polypeptide(L)'
;MDSENLPVLPQMIWGYIVTFLEDAKDLAIASVVSKCFREACYSVRSIRINVTDKDHENARNNHNNAEQRSNVELQQNQTSSKLNKAEATSSEGRSRSGSKFRNVKDKVLMILSERQCIEQLRIEAEPKLQAKNVPDVEKRRTDFWICDPYSLKEWLPGIGSTLQQLCIVDYGQQAIMRRSSIVMILSNNCPLLTTLELRNMFIDTSQCGVMNSMKRLTLRCVKVVPPALNDINHCMPNLDTLALLGVFGVEGGDLKFEKMKVLCLGLSSPAKSISLDLPMLEKLQLKMQCPENLKIWARLLKYVAFNLEVPEGSHVQLRCEQVWLKDVTLQGLHELLYGASSFNSFADLVQANKRTLRKIYFDIPCMVLGEDGNFMRVLDCFPLTLPKFSELHGCEALEVLNIGPGLWHSMEKNIDQLKLTKVWPKMHILILHMILFDASASTTIIELLLSPLVKNLTIRIHTSSPGDVKLFTSNVEQLVRARPFEHMKWNLEKWTKKLSFNHFSF
;
A
#
# COMPACT_ATOMS: atom_id res chain seq x y z
N MET A 1 12.87 29.59 41.04
CA MET A 1 12.36 30.61 40.11
C MET A 1 10.86 30.63 40.28
N ASP A 2 10.41 31.75 40.82
CA ASP A 2 9.05 31.99 41.28
C ASP A 2 8.02 31.85 40.15
N SER A 3 6.90 31.24 40.52
CA SER A 3 5.74 31.02 39.69
C SER A 3 4.97 32.33 39.51
N GLU A 4 5.44 33.21 38.64
CA GLU A 4 4.67 34.37 38.18
C GLU A 4 3.70 33.95 37.06
N ASN A 5 2.41 33.92 37.41
CA ASN A 5 1.23 34.20 36.59
C ASN A 5 1.35 33.99 35.06
N LEU A 6 1.58 32.75 34.62
CA LEU A 6 1.15 32.36 33.27
C LEU A 6 -0.39 32.33 33.26
N PRO A 7 -1.07 32.98 32.30
CA PRO A 7 -2.52 32.91 32.20
C PRO A 7 -2.93 31.44 32.09
N VAL A 8 -3.75 31.00 33.06
CA VAL A 8 -4.29 29.63 33.08
C VAL A 8 -5.24 29.50 31.90
N LEU A 9 -4.77 28.88 30.82
CA LEU A 9 -5.64 28.58 29.68
C LEU A 9 -6.80 27.70 30.18
N PRO A 10 -8.04 27.94 29.72
CA PRO A 10 -9.18 27.08 30.01
C PRO A 10 -8.92 25.62 29.66
N GLN A 11 -9.49 24.68 30.42
CA GLN A 11 -9.31 23.23 30.22
C GLN A 11 -9.67 22.76 28.80
N MET A 12 -10.65 23.41 28.17
CA MET A 12 -11.01 23.15 26.77
C MET A 12 -9.88 23.46 25.78
N ILE A 13 -9.06 24.48 26.05
CA ILE A 13 -7.92 24.83 25.19
C ILE A 13 -6.81 23.78 25.34
N TRP A 14 -6.55 23.28 26.55
CA TRP A 14 -5.58 22.19 26.75
C TRP A 14 -5.99 20.93 26.00
N GLY A 15 -7.27 20.54 26.10
CA GLY A 15 -7.82 19.42 25.32
C GLY A 15 -7.63 19.63 23.82
N TYR A 16 -7.93 20.83 23.32
CA TYR A 16 -7.74 21.19 21.91
C TYR A 16 -6.26 21.12 21.47
N ILE A 17 -5.33 21.68 22.24
CA ILE A 17 -3.89 21.63 21.94
C ILE A 17 -3.41 20.18 21.82
N VAL A 18 -3.80 19.33 22.78
CA VAL A 18 -3.35 17.94 22.81
C VAL A 18 -3.96 17.11 21.67
N THR A 19 -5.08 17.54 21.06
CA THR A 19 -5.59 16.87 19.84
C THR A 19 -4.65 16.96 18.64
N PHE A 20 -3.71 17.91 18.64
CA PHE A 20 -2.66 18.01 17.62
C PHE A 20 -1.42 17.16 17.93
N LEU A 21 -1.34 16.57 19.13
CA LEU A 21 -0.25 15.69 19.55
C LEU A 21 -0.65 14.23 19.28
N GLU A 22 -0.29 13.70 18.12
CA GLU A 22 -0.58 12.32 17.76
C GLU A 22 0.54 11.34 18.20
N ASP A 23 1.80 11.78 18.27
CA ASP A 23 2.92 10.89 18.60
C ASP A 23 2.98 10.59 20.11
N ALA A 24 3.04 9.30 20.46
CA ALA A 24 3.08 8.85 21.85
C ALA A 24 4.28 9.40 22.64
N LYS A 25 5.41 9.67 21.98
CA LYS A 25 6.59 10.29 22.60
C LYS A 25 6.32 11.75 22.98
N ASP A 26 5.68 12.50 22.09
CA ASP A 26 5.34 13.90 22.34
C ASP A 26 4.29 14.02 23.43
N LEU A 27 3.30 13.10 23.43
CA LEU A 27 2.33 12.96 24.52
C LEU A 27 2.99 12.62 25.87
N ALA A 28 4.02 11.78 25.88
CA ALA A 28 4.76 11.46 27.10
C ALA A 28 5.59 12.66 27.61
N ILE A 29 6.12 13.49 26.71
CA ILE A 29 6.80 14.73 27.09
C ILE A 29 5.79 15.74 27.63
N ALA A 30 4.65 15.92 26.97
CA ALA A 30 3.60 16.84 27.40
C ALA A 30 3.04 16.47 28.79
N SER A 31 2.81 15.18 29.06
CA SER A 31 2.19 14.71 30.30
C SER A 31 3.03 14.95 31.57
N VAL A 32 4.32 15.24 31.42
CA VAL A 32 5.22 15.59 32.54
C VAL A 32 5.38 17.10 32.73
N VAL A 33 4.91 17.94 31.79
CA VAL A 33 5.02 19.41 31.88
C VAL A 33 4.13 19.97 32.99
N SER A 34 2.87 19.55 33.06
CA SER A 34 1.92 20.03 34.07
C SER A 34 0.78 19.03 34.31
N LYS A 35 0.05 19.20 35.42
CA LYS A 35 -1.15 18.42 35.72
C LYS A 35 -2.24 18.57 34.64
N CYS A 36 -2.42 19.79 34.12
CA CYS A 36 -3.41 20.06 33.07
C CYS A 36 -3.09 19.32 31.77
N PHE A 37 -1.81 19.32 31.36
CA PHE A 37 -1.38 18.54 30.20
C PHE A 37 -1.55 17.05 30.42
N ARG A 38 -1.21 16.55 31.62
CA ARG A 38 -1.38 15.13 31.95
C ARG A 38 -2.83 14.68 31.80
N GLU A 39 -3.76 15.43 32.37
CA GLU A 39 -5.20 15.15 32.28
C GLU A 39 -5.70 15.23 30.83
N ALA A 40 -5.30 16.26 30.08
CA ALA A 40 -5.64 16.38 28.67
C ALA A 40 -5.09 15.22 27.82
N CYS A 41 -3.88 14.73 28.11
CA CYS A 41 -3.27 13.58 27.45
C CYS A 41 -4.01 12.26 27.70
N TYR A 42 -4.81 12.14 28.76
CA TYR A 42 -5.65 10.97 29.01
C TYR A 42 -6.92 10.95 28.16
N SER A 43 -7.38 12.12 27.70
CA SER A 43 -8.58 12.28 26.86
C SER A 43 -8.27 12.32 25.35
N VAL A 44 -7.04 12.02 24.95
CA VAL A 44 -6.66 11.91 23.55
C VAL A 44 -7.49 10.86 22.83
N ARG A 45 -7.82 11.16 21.56
CA ARG A 45 -8.59 10.27 20.68
C ARG A 45 -7.74 9.63 19.58
N SER A 46 -6.57 10.16 19.27
CA SER A 46 -5.68 9.66 18.21
C SER A 46 -4.27 9.48 18.74
N ILE A 47 -3.69 8.28 18.58
CA ILE A 47 -2.32 7.99 18.99
C ILE A 47 -1.57 7.22 17.90
N ARG A 48 -0.31 7.62 17.71
CA ARG A 48 0.69 6.93 16.93
C ARG A 48 1.85 6.48 17.82
N ILE A 49 2.12 5.18 17.80
CA ILE A 49 3.23 4.54 18.50
C ILE A 49 4.24 4.05 17.46
N ASN A 50 5.40 4.70 17.42
CA ASN A 50 6.50 4.29 16.56
C ASN A 50 7.42 3.30 17.29
N VAL A 51 7.68 2.16 16.64
CA VAL A 51 8.62 1.14 17.07
C VAL A 51 9.90 1.31 16.26
N THR A 52 10.97 1.68 16.95
CA THR A 52 12.21 2.17 16.34
C THR A 52 13.32 1.12 16.37
N ASP A 53 14.34 1.30 15.54
CA ASP A 53 15.57 0.50 15.59
C ASP A 53 16.26 0.60 16.97
N LYS A 54 16.13 1.75 17.65
CA LYS A 54 16.63 1.91 19.02
C LYS A 54 15.89 1.01 20.01
N ASP A 55 14.57 0.84 19.86
CA ASP A 55 13.81 -0.10 20.69
C ASP A 55 14.34 -1.54 20.46
N HIS A 56 14.66 -1.89 19.21
CA HIS A 56 15.28 -3.17 18.82
C HIS A 56 16.66 -3.39 19.44
N GLU A 57 17.56 -2.42 19.33
CA GLU A 57 18.90 -2.50 19.92
C GLU A 57 18.86 -2.62 21.45
N ASN A 58 17.96 -1.87 22.10
CA ASN A 58 17.78 -1.96 23.56
C ASN A 58 17.33 -3.37 23.98
N ALA A 59 16.36 -3.96 23.26
CA ALA A 59 15.87 -5.30 23.54
C ALA A 59 16.94 -6.38 23.31
N ARG A 60 17.79 -6.21 22.28
CA ARG A 60 18.91 -7.11 22.01
C ARG A 60 19.97 -7.06 23.12
N ASN A 61 20.38 -5.86 23.51
CA ASN A 61 21.36 -5.65 24.57
C ASN A 61 20.87 -6.19 25.93
N ASN A 62 19.59 -6.01 26.25
CA ASN A 62 19.00 -6.57 27.46
C ASN A 62 19.02 -8.11 27.46
N HIS A 63 18.79 -8.75 26.31
CA HIS A 63 18.82 -10.21 26.19
C HIS A 63 20.25 -10.77 26.31
N ASN A 64 21.22 -10.15 25.66
CA ASN A 64 22.63 -10.56 25.77
C ASN A 64 23.13 -10.46 27.21
N ASN A 65 22.75 -9.39 27.91
CA ASN A 65 23.08 -9.21 29.33
C ASN A 65 22.37 -10.24 30.22
N ALA A 66 21.15 -10.65 29.89
CA ALA A 66 20.42 -11.69 30.62
C ALA A 66 21.04 -13.08 30.41
N GLU A 67 21.41 -13.43 29.17
CA GLU A 67 22.11 -14.69 28.85
C GLU A 67 23.50 -14.76 29.52
N GLN A 68 24.23 -13.65 29.53
CA GLN A 68 25.50 -13.58 30.26
C GLN A 68 25.30 -13.76 31.76
N ARG A 69 24.27 -13.16 32.35
CA ARG A 69 23.94 -13.35 33.78
C ARG A 69 23.53 -14.78 34.09
N SER A 70 22.69 -15.41 33.27
CA SER A 70 22.32 -16.82 33.48
C SER A 70 23.51 -17.76 33.31
N ASN A 71 24.44 -17.46 32.39
CA ASN A 71 25.66 -18.26 32.23
C ASN A 71 26.64 -18.08 33.40
N VAL A 72 26.74 -16.87 33.95
CA VAL A 72 27.53 -16.59 35.16
C VAL A 72 26.89 -17.22 36.41
N GLU A 73 25.57 -17.17 36.55
CA GLU A 73 24.83 -17.84 37.64
C GLU A 73 24.90 -19.37 37.54
N LEU A 74 24.87 -19.93 36.33
CA LEU A 74 25.09 -21.37 36.12
C LEU A 74 26.53 -21.79 36.45
N GLN A 75 27.53 -20.96 36.13
CA GLN A 75 28.92 -21.20 36.52
C GLN A 75 29.16 -21.00 38.03
N GLN A 76 28.49 -20.02 38.65
CA GLN A 76 28.53 -19.78 40.10
C GLN A 76 27.79 -20.86 40.89
N ASN A 77 26.68 -21.40 40.38
CA ASN A 77 25.97 -22.51 41.01
C ASN A 77 26.72 -23.84 40.85
N GLN A 78 27.54 -24.00 39.80
CA GLN A 78 28.47 -25.13 39.66
C GLN A 78 29.71 -25.01 40.56
N THR A 79 30.11 -23.80 40.96
CA THR A 79 31.19 -23.59 41.94
C THR A 79 30.69 -23.58 43.39
N SER A 80 29.42 -23.23 43.62
CA SER A 80 28.80 -23.16 44.95
C SER A 80 28.27 -24.50 45.47
N SER A 81 28.25 -25.56 44.65
CA SER A 81 27.93 -26.93 45.10
C SER A 81 29.09 -27.62 45.84
N LYS A 82 30.13 -26.87 46.24
CA LYS A 82 31.23 -27.32 47.10
C LYS A 82 31.60 -26.26 48.15
N LEU A 83 30.68 -25.82 49.02
CA LEU A 83 30.99 -25.37 50.39
C LEU A 83 29.70 -25.04 51.16
N ASN A 84 29.76 -25.23 52.48
CA ASN A 84 28.65 -25.57 53.38
C ASN A 84 27.65 -24.46 53.75
N LYS A 85 26.49 -24.94 54.25
CA LYS A 85 25.55 -24.34 55.23
C LYS A 85 26.15 -23.27 56.15
N ALA A 86 25.49 -22.11 56.28
CA ALA A 86 24.85 -21.63 57.52
C ALA A 86 24.35 -20.16 57.41
N GLU A 87 23.25 -19.91 58.13
CA GLU A 87 22.78 -18.64 58.70
C GLU A 87 22.08 -17.56 57.86
N ALA A 88 21.05 -17.03 58.51
CA ALA A 88 20.05 -16.06 58.06
C ALA A 88 20.49 -14.62 58.35
N THR A 89 20.00 -13.65 57.57
CA THR A 89 19.21 -12.48 58.02
C THR A 89 19.04 -11.44 56.91
N SER A 90 17.94 -10.71 57.03
CA SER A 90 17.38 -9.63 56.22
C SER A 90 18.31 -8.49 55.83
N SER A 91 18.10 -7.91 54.64
CA SER A 91 17.99 -6.45 54.49
C SER A 91 17.29 -6.06 53.18
N GLU A 92 16.21 -5.30 53.32
CA GLU A 92 15.50 -4.63 52.24
C GLU A 92 16.38 -3.56 51.61
N GLY A 93 16.71 -3.74 50.32
CA GLY A 93 17.33 -2.72 49.49
C GLY A 93 16.37 -2.25 48.41
N ARG A 94 15.46 -1.33 48.75
CA ARG A 94 14.66 -0.56 47.78
C ARG A 94 15.60 0.28 46.91
N SER A 95 16.05 -0.28 45.79
CA SER A 95 16.65 0.48 44.70
C SER A 95 15.53 0.84 43.72
N ARG A 96 15.21 2.14 43.65
CA ARG A 96 14.27 2.72 42.69
C ARG A 96 14.71 2.35 41.27
N SER A 97 14.05 1.35 40.71
CA SER A 97 14.19 0.92 39.32
C SER A 97 13.74 2.03 38.38
N GLY A 98 14.69 2.69 37.70
CA GLY A 98 14.41 3.31 36.40
C GLY A 98 13.86 2.22 35.48
N SER A 99 12.63 2.40 34.98
CA SER A 99 11.89 1.38 34.24
C SER A 99 12.63 0.99 32.95
N LYS A 100 13.41 -0.10 33.02
CA LYS A 100 13.96 -0.77 31.84
C LYS A 100 12.81 -1.51 31.16
N PHE A 101 12.29 -0.95 30.06
CA PHE A 101 11.33 -1.62 29.20
C PHE A 101 11.89 -2.98 28.75
N ARG A 102 11.15 -4.07 28.96
CA ARG A 102 11.64 -5.42 28.63
C ARG A 102 11.37 -5.76 27.16
N ASN A 103 10.30 -5.24 26.55
CA ASN A 103 10.04 -5.33 25.11
C ASN A 103 9.04 -4.25 24.61
N VAL A 104 8.71 -4.27 23.31
CA VAL A 104 7.77 -3.33 22.67
C VAL A 104 6.32 -3.51 23.13
N LYS A 105 5.93 -4.74 23.48
CA LYS A 105 4.56 -5.06 23.92
C LYS A 105 4.25 -4.36 25.23
N ASP A 106 5.19 -4.37 26.18
CA ASP A 106 5.06 -3.66 27.46
C ASP A 106 4.89 -2.15 27.25
N LYS A 107 5.65 -1.60 26.29
CA LYS A 107 5.57 -0.17 25.91
C LYS A 107 4.18 0.18 25.38
N VAL A 108 3.63 -0.65 24.47
CA VAL A 108 2.27 -0.46 23.94
C VAL A 108 1.24 -0.54 25.06
N LEU A 109 1.30 -1.59 25.89
CA LEU A 109 0.36 -1.78 27.00
C LEU A 109 0.37 -0.59 27.95
N MET A 110 1.55 -0.12 28.37
CA MET A 110 1.69 1.03 29.27
C MET A 110 1.14 2.33 28.66
N ILE A 111 1.39 2.58 27.37
CA ILE A 111 0.84 3.76 26.69
C ILE A 111 -0.69 3.69 26.64
N LEU A 112 -1.27 2.51 26.44
CA LEU A 112 -2.71 2.38 26.27
C LEU A 112 -3.47 2.24 27.60
N SER A 113 -2.84 1.72 28.66
CA SER A 113 -3.51 1.42 29.94
C SER A 113 -4.13 2.64 30.63
N GLU A 114 -3.60 3.84 30.38
CA GLU A 114 -4.08 5.08 31.00
C GLU A 114 -5.07 5.85 30.11
N ARG A 115 -5.53 5.26 28.99
CA ARG A 115 -6.30 5.96 27.95
C ARG A 115 -7.47 5.11 27.49
N GLN A 116 -8.68 5.62 27.65
CA GLN A 116 -9.92 4.86 27.36
C GLN A 116 -10.71 5.41 26.16
N CYS A 117 -10.38 6.61 25.68
CA CYS A 117 -11.13 7.33 24.65
C CYS A 117 -10.49 7.26 23.26
N ILE A 118 -9.63 6.27 23.01
CA ILE A 118 -8.88 6.16 21.76
C ILE A 118 -9.80 5.72 20.63
N GLU A 119 -10.04 6.62 19.68
CA GLU A 119 -10.80 6.35 18.46
C GLU A 119 -9.90 5.92 17.31
N GLN A 120 -8.64 6.38 17.29
CA GLN A 120 -7.66 6.09 16.25
C GLN A 120 -6.34 5.65 16.86
N LEU A 121 -5.86 4.47 16.47
CA LEU A 121 -4.59 3.92 16.92
C LEU A 121 -3.74 3.49 15.74
N ARG A 122 -2.48 3.95 15.73
CA ARG A 122 -1.46 3.50 14.77
C ARG A 122 -0.26 2.95 15.53
N ILE A 123 0.14 1.72 15.24
CA ILE A 123 1.37 1.14 15.79
C ILE A 123 2.26 0.71 14.63
N GLU A 124 3.44 1.30 14.51
CA GLU A 124 4.23 1.18 13.29
C GLU A 124 5.70 0.87 13.58
N ALA A 125 6.18 -0.26 13.08
CA ALA A 125 7.61 -0.54 12.96
C ALA A 125 8.19 0.27 11.80
N GLU A 126 9.17 1.12 12.12
CA GLU A 126 9.70 2.12 11.19
C GLU A 126 10.43 1.49 9.99
N PRO A 127 10.49 2.19 8.83
CA PRO A 127 11.13 1.65 7.63
C PRO A 127 12.59 1.22 7.80
N LYS A 128 13.36 1.92 8.65
CA LYS A 128 14.76 1.57 8.93
C LYS A 128 14.86 0.21 9.63
N LEU A 129 14.01 -0.03 10.63
CA LEU A 129 13.93 -1.31 11.33
C LEU A 129 13.50 -2.44 10.37
N GLN A 130 12.52 -2.18 9.50
CA GLN A 130 12.03 -3.17 8.52
C GLN A 130 13.11 -3.61 7.52
N ALA A 131 14.01 -2.70 7.14
CA ALA A 131 15.07 -2.96 6.15
C ALA A 131 16.27 -3.72 6.74
N LYS A 132 16.31 -3.93 8.06
CA LYS A 132 17.45 -4.55 8.73
C LYS A 132 17.45 -6.06 8.50
N ASN A 133 18.59 -6.57 8.04
CA ASN A 133 18.84 -8.00 8.03
C ASN A 133 19.26 -8.46 9.43
N VAL A 134 18.54 -9.44 9.96
CA VAL A 134 18.78 -10.01 11.28
C VAL A 134 19.06 -11.52 11.18
N PRO A 135 19.89 -12.10 12.08
CA PRO A 135 20.12 -13.54 12.14
C PRO A 135 18.83 -14.33 12.37
N ASP A 136 18.78 -15.59 11.95
CA ASP A 136 17.57 -16.42 12.09
C ASP A 136 17.13 -16.65 13.54
N VAL A 137 18.08 -16.60 14.49
CA VAL A 137 17.78 -16.64 15.93
C VAL A 137 16.88 -15.46 16.33
N GLU A 138 17.13 -14.26 15.80
CA GLU A 138 16.31 -13.07 16.10
C GLU A 138 14.94 -13.13 15.42
N LYS A 139 14.85 -13.71 14.22
CA LYS A 139 13.56 -13.95 13.54
C LYS A 139 12.64 -14.88 14.35
N ARG A 140 13.23 -15.79 15.14
CA ARG A 140 12.50 -16.71 16.04
C ARG A 140 12.01 -16.06 17.34
N ARG A 141 12.46 -14.86 17.68
CA ARG A 141 11.92 -14.09 18.82
C ARG A 141 10.55 -13.47 18.50
N THR A 142 9.87 -12.97 19.53
CA THR A 142 8.51 -12.40 19.45
C THR A 142 8.38 -11.03 20.12
N ASP A 143 9.49 -10.45 20.53
CA ASP A 143 9.60 -9.17 21.22
C ASP A 143 9.11 -7.98 20.38
N PHE A 144 9.15 -8.10 19.06
CA PHE A 144 8.68 -7.10 18.09
C PHE A 144 7.47 -7.58 17.28
N TRP A 145 6.89 -8.74 17.64
CA TRP A 145 5.64 -9.21 17.05
C TRP A 145 4.46 -8.46 17.68
N ILE A 146 4.05 -7.36 17.06
CA ILE A 146 3.05 -6.42 17.59
C ILE A 146 1.66 -7.06 17.57
N CYS A 147 1.35 -7.81 16.52
CA CYS A 147 0.06 -8.51 16.38
C CYS A 147 0.03 -9.88 17.07
N ASP A 148 0.87 -10.11 18.10
CA ASP A 148 0.76 -11.28 18.96
C ASP A 148 -0.63 -11.35 19.62
N PRO A 149 -1.40 -12.44 19.39
CA PRO A 149 -2.71 -12.62 20.01
C PRO A 149 -2.76 -12.44 21.52
N TYR A 150 -1.69 -12.81 22.24
CA TYR A 150 -1.65 -12.64 23.70
C TYR A 150 -1.57 -11.16 24.07
N SER A 151 -0.64 -10.42 23.46
CA SER A 151 -0.49 -8.98 23.71
C SER A 151 -1.74 -8.20 23.28
N LEU A 152 -2.35 -8.53 22.14
CA LEU A 152 -3.60 -7.91 21.71
C LEU A 152 -4.71 -8.05 22.75
N LYS A 153 -4.86 -9.25 23.33
CA LYS A 153 -5.88 -9.50 24.37
C LYS A 153 -5.63 -8.73 25.67
N GLU A 154 -4.41 -8.32 25.94
CA GLU A 154 -4.08 -7.55 27.16
C GLU A 154 -4.50 -6.08 27.04
N TRP A 155 -4.16 -5.40 25.95
CA TRP A 155 -4.40 -3.94 25.83
C TRP A 155 -5.70 -3.58 25.11
N LEU A 156 -6.18 -4.41 24.18
CA LEU A 156 -7.33 -4.05 23.34
C LEU A 156 -8.63 -3.85 24.14
N PRO A 157 -8.97 -4.64 25.17
CA PRO A 157 -10.19 -4.42 25.95
C PRO A 157 -10.29 -3.02 26.57
N GLY A 158 -9.15 -2.37 26.87
CA GLY A 158 -9.11 -1.03 27.45
C GLY A 158 -9.57 0.09 26.52
N ILE A 159 -9.51 -0.13 25.20
CA ILE A 159 -9.87 0.87 24.18
C ILE A 159 -10.88 0.37 23.14
N GLY A 160 -11.18 -0.93 23.14
CA GLY A 160 -11.92 -1.56 22.05
C GLY A 160 -13.33 -0.99 21.84
N SER A 161 -13.99 -0.56 22.90
CA SER A 161 -15.34 0.03 22.83
C SER A 161 -15.39 1.38 22.10
N THR A 162 -14.27 2.11 22.02
CA THR A 162 -14.18 3.44 21.39
C THR A 162 -13.42 3.42 20.06
N LEU A 163 -12.61 2.39 19.83
CA LEU A 163 -11.73 2.29 18.66
C LEU A 163 -12.51 2.20 17.34
N GLN A 164 -12.27 3.17 16.46
CA GLN A 164 -12.87 3.27 15.12
C GLN A 164 -11.87 3.01 13.99
N GLN A 165 -10.59 3.30 14.21
CA GLN A 165 -9.54 3.12 13.21
C GLN A 165 -8.29 2.48 13.83
N LEU A 166 -7.80 1.41 13.19
CA LEU A 166 -6.58 0.73 13.61
C LEU A 166 -5.64 0.55 12.42
N CYS A 167 -4.39 0.99 12.58
CA CYS A 167 -3.30 0.69 11.66
C CYS A 167 -2.18 -0.04 12.41
N ILE A 168 -1.79 -1.21 11.94
CA ILE A 168 -0.62 -1.94 12.47
C ILE A 168 0.33 -2.26 11.31
N VAL A 169 1.51 -1.67 11.37
CA VAL A 169 2.67 -2.05 10.54
C VAL A 169 3.60 -2.86 11.41
N ASP A 170 3.50 -4.18 11.32
CA ASP A 170 4.26 -5.09 12.18
C ASP A 170 5.69 -5.29 11.69
N TYR A 171 6.58 -5.78 12.54
CA TYR A 171 7.95 -6.11 12.16
C TYR A 171 7.98 -7.38 11.32
N GLY A 172 8.09 -7.22 10.00
CA GLY A 172 7.86 -8.30 9.03
C GLY A 172 8.76 -9.51 9.23
N GLN A 173 10.01 -9.30 9.65
CA GLN A 173 10.99 -10.37 9.90
C GLN A 173 10.55 -11.36 10.98
N GLN A 174 9.69 -10.93 11.92
CA GLN A 174 9.08 -11.79 12.93
C GLN A 174 7.63 -12.12 12.58
N ALA A 175 6.81 -11.13 12.23
CA ALA A 175 5.36 -11.31 12.14
C ALA A 175 4.89 -12.18 10.96
N ILE A 176 5.58 -12.19 9.81
CA ILE A 176 5.13 -12.95 8.63
C ILE A 176 5.23 -14.48 8.81
N MET A 177 6.03 -14.92 9.77
CA MET A 177 6.29 -16.34 10.05
C MET A 177 5.25 -16.95 11.01
N ARG A 178 4.33 -16.14 11.57
CA ARG A 178 3.46 -16.53 12.67
C ARG A 178 2.03 -16.12 12.39
N ARG A 179 1.13 -17.09 12.41
CA ARG A 179 -0.31 -16.87 12.22
C ARG A 179 -0.88 -16.10 13.42
N SER A 180 -1.47 -14.95 13.16
CA SER A 180 -2.16 -14.12 14.17
C SER A 180 -3.67 -14.17 13.97
N SER A 181 -4.41 -14.35 15.08
CA SER A 181 -5.87 -14.26 15.13
C SER A 181 -6.38 -12.83 15.38
N ILE A 182 -5.60 -11.82 14.97
CA ILE A 182 -5.92 -10.40 15.17
C ILE A 182 -7.32 -10.04 14.67
N VAL A 183 -7.76 -10.54 13.51
CA VAL A 183 -9.08 -10.20 12.95
C VAL A 183 -10.21 -10.69 13.86
N MET A 184 -10.11 -11.93 14.36
CA MET A 184 -11.06 -12.49 15.33
C MET A 184 -11.04 -11.74 16.66
N ILE A 185 -9.85 -11.35 17.14
CA ILE A 185 -9.74 -10.57 18.39
C ILE A 185 -10.41 -9.21 18.21
N LEU A 186 -10.18 -8.53 17.09
CA LEU A 186 -10.82 -7.25 16.78
C LEU A 186 -12.34 -7.39 16.63
N SER A 187 -12.83 -8.43 15.95
CA SER A 187 -14.27 -8.63 15.77
C SER A 187 -15.02 -8.76 17.09
N ASN A 188 -14.36 -9.30 18.13
CA ASN A 188 -14.96 -9.55 19.43
C ASN A 188 -14.85 -8.36 20.38
N ASN A 189 -13.92 -7.43 20.15
CA ASN A 189 -13.61 -6.35 21.10
C ASN A 189 -13.87 -4.95 20.54
N CYS A 190 -14.02 -4.78 19.22
CA CYS A 190 -14.08 -3.48 18.56
C CYS A 190 -15.36 -3.29 17.73
N PRO A 191 -16.54 -3.11 18.36
CA PRO A 191 -17.81 -3.00 17.65
C PRO A 191 -17.92 -1.74 16.77
N LEU A 192 -17.16 -0.69 17.09
CA LEU A 192 -17.14 0.57 16.35
C LEU A 192 -16.06 0.64 15.26
N LEU A 193 -15.27 -0.43 15.06
CA LEU A 193 -14.19 -0.41 14.08
C LEU A 193 -14.74 -0.23 12.66
N THR A 194 -14.32 0.84 12.00
CA THR A 194 -14.72 1.20 10.64
C THR A 194 -13.58 1.04 9.63
N THR A 195 -12.34 1.20 10.08
CA THR A 195 -11.14 1.20 9.23
C THR A 195 -10.06 0.33 9.85
N LEU A 196 -9.56 -0.62 9.08
CA LEU A 196 -8.47 -1.51 9.49
C LEU A 196 -7.38 -1.53 8.40
N GLU A 197 -6.16 -1.20 8.80
CA GLU A 197 -4.96 -1.35 7.97
C GLU A 197 -3.97 -2.28 8.66
N LEU A 198 -3.61 -3.37 7.99
CA LEU A 198 -2.64 -4.34 8.47
C LEU A 198 -1.53 -4.52 7.45
N ARG A 199 -0.28 -4.46 7.93
CA ARG A 199 0.89 -4.58 7.08
C ARG A 199 1.97 -5.49 7.68
N ASN A 200 2.65 -6.24 6.80
CA ASN A 200 3.82 -7.07 7.10
C ASN A 200 3.56 -8.18 8.15
N MET A 201 2.46 -8.92 8.04
CA MET A 201 2.09 -9.95 9.02
C MET A 201 1.38 -11.15 8.38
N PHE A 202 1.25 -12.25 9.13
CA PHE A 202 0.41 -13.39 8.73
C PHE A 202 -0.87 -13.41 9.57
N ILE A 203 -2.03 -13.26 8.93
CA ILE A 203 -3.33 -13.25 9.60
C ILE A 203 -4.13 -14.53 9.34
N ASP A 204 -4.95 -14.86 10.33
CA ASP A 204 -6.03 -15.80 10.26
C ASP A 204 -7.36 -15.05 10.21
N THR A 205 -8.17 -15.37 9.19
CA THR A 205 -9.50 -14.80 8.98
C THR A 205 -10.62 -15.75 9.41
N SER A 206 -10.28 -16.98 9.83
CA SER A 206 -11.29 -17.93 10.30
C SER A 206 -11.88 -17.52 11.65
N GLN A 207 -13.10 -17.99 11.93
CA GLN A 207 -13.82 -17.77 13.20
C GLN A 207 -14.02 -16.30 13.59
N CYS A 208 -13.95 -15.37 12.63
CA CYS A 208 -14.22 -13.96 12.89
C CYS A 208 -15.72 -13.73 13.09
N GLY A 209 -16.07 -12.95 14.11
CA GLY A 209 -17.42 -12.43 14.27
C GLY A 209 -17.76 -11.40 13.20
N VAL A 210 -19.06 -11.11 13.01
CA VAL A 210 -19.51 -10.13 12.03
C VAL A 210 -19.23 -8.70 12.52
N MET A 211 -18.45 -7.96 11.75
CA MET A 211 -18.03 -6.58 12.00
C MET A 211 -18.85 -5.61 11.14
N ASN A 212 -20.10 -5.36 11.54
CA ASN A 212 -21.06 -4.57 10.74
C ASN A 212 -20.63 -3.12 10.47
N SER A 213 -19.81 -2.53 11.35
CA SER A 213 -19.30 -1.16 11.25
C SER A 213 -18.16 -1.02 10.24
N MET A 214 -17.51 -2.12 9.84
CA MET A 214 -16.35 -2.10 8.95
C MET A 214 -16.72 -1.55 7.57
N LYS A 215 -15.95 -0.56 7.12
CA LYS A 215 -16.08 0.11 5.81
C LYS A 215 -14.85 -0.08 4.94
N ARG A 216 -13.67 -0.03 5.56
CA ARG A 216 -12.40 -0.02 4.84
C ARG A 216 -11.44 -1.05 5.41
N LEU A 217 -10.97 -1.96 4.56
CA LEU A 217 -9.92 -2.93 4.89
C LEU A 217 -8.74 -2.76 3.93
N THR A 218 -7.55 -2.53 4.48
CA THR A 218 -6.30 -2.53 3.72
C THR A 218 -5.34 -3.57 4.27
N LEU A 219 -4.94 -4.52 3.43
CA LEU A 219 -3.93 -5.54 3.75
C LEU A 219 -2.73 -5.34 2.84
N ARG A 220 -1.54 -5.13 3.40
CA ARG A 220 -0.32 -4.90 2.62
C ARG A 220 0.83 -5.82 3.01
N CYS A 221 1.39 -6.55 2.05
CA CYS A 221 2.43 -7.54 2.33
C CYS A 221 1.99 -8.50 3.46
N VAL A 222 0.73 -8.94 3.38
CA VAL A 222 0.10 -9.80 4.38
C VAL A 222 0.00 -11.21 3.83
N LYS A 223 0.36 -12.20 4.63
CA LYS A 223 0.04 -13.60 4.36
C LYS A 223 -1.32 -13.91 4.97
N VAL A 224 -2.16 -14.65 4.25
CA VAL A 224 -3.48 -15.08 4.71
C VAL A 224 -3.62 -16.59 4.60
N VAL A 225 -4.66 -17.13 5.24
CA VAL A 225 -5.09 -18.52 5.06
C VAL A 225 -5.97 -18.65 3.81
N PRO A 226 -6.04 -19.83 3.16
CA PRO A 226 -6.73 -20.00 1.87
C PRO A 226 -8.15 -19.45 1.75
N PRO A 227 -9.08 -19.62 2.72
CA PRO A 227 -10.46 -19.14 2.60
C PRO A 227 -10.63 -17.63 2.81
N ALA A 228 -9.55 -16.85 2.87
CA ALA A 228 -9.58 -15.46 3.34
C ALA A 228 -10.56 -14.54 2.61
N LEU A 229 -10.77 -14.70 1.29
CA LEU A 229 -11.74 -13.86 0.57
C LEU A 229 -13.18 -14.14 1.03
N ASN A 230 -13.52 -15.41 1.20
CA ASN A 230 -14.84 -15.83 1.67
C ASN A 230 -15.06 -15.42 3.13
N ASP A 231 -14.03 -15.55 3.97
CA ASP A 231 -14.07 -15.13 5.36
C ASP A 231 -14.29 -13.61 5.47
N ILE A 232 -13.55 -12.81 4.70
CA ILE A 232 -13.71 -11.34 4.65
C ILE A 232 -15.13 -10.97 4.20
N ASN A 233 -15.65 -11.67 3.19
CA ASN A 233 -17.01 -11.48 2.69
C ASN A 233 -18.06 -11.71 3.79
N HIS A 234 -17.87 -12.76 4.60
CA HIS A 234 -18.76 -13.09 5.71
C HIS A 234 -18.62 -12.13 6.90
N CYS A 235 -17.39 -11.84 7.33
CA CYS A 235 -17.14 -11.10 8.56
C CYS A 235 -17.24 -9.58 8.39
N MET A 236 -17.13 -9.03 7.18
CA MET A 236 -17.18 -7.57 6.96
C MET A 236 -18.16 -7.20 5.84
N PRO A 237 -19.46 -7.50 5.98
CA PRO A 237 -20.43 -7.43 4.87
C PRO A 237 -20.70 -6.01 4.33
N ASN A 238 -20.30 -4.96 5.06
CA ASN A 238 -20.57 -3.56 4.74
C ASN A 238 -19.35 -2.80 4.17
N LEU A 239 -18.30 -3.51 3.73
CA LEU A 239 -17.14 -2.88 3.12
C LEU A 239 -17.53 -2.05 1.88
N ASP A 240 -17.05 -0.80 1.85
CA ASP A 240 -17.08 0.06 0.67
C ASP A 240 -15.71 0.16 -0.02
N THR A 241 -14.64 -0.19 0.69
CA THR A 241 -13.27 -0.15 0.21
C THR A 241 -12.50 -1.38 0.67
N LEU A 242 -11.94 -2.13 -0.28
CA LEU A 242 -11.03 -3.25 -0.01
C LEU A 242 -9.76 -3.09 -0.82
N ALA A 243 -8.62 -3.02 -0.14
CA ALA A 243 -7.30 -2.95 -0.76
C ALA A 243 -6.41 -4.10 -0.28
N LEU A 244 -6.22 -5.09 -1.14
CA LEU A 244 -5.27 -6.17 -0.97
C LEU A 244 -4.02 -5.83 -1.79
N LEU A 245 -2.88 -5.61 -1.15
CA LEU A 245 -1.67 -5.07 -1.78
C LEU A 245 -0.47 -5.98 -1.51
N GLY A 246 -0.20 -6.91 -2.44
CA GLY A 246 0.85 -7.91 -2.29
C GLY A 246 0.50 -8.94 -1.23
N VAL A 247 -0.72 -9.47 -1.29
CA VAL A 247 -1.25 -10.47 -0.35
C VAL A 247 -0.88 -11.88 -0.84
N PHE A 248 -0.46 -12.74 0.09
CA PHE A 248 -0.01 -14.11 -0.19
C PHE A 248 -0.98 -15.14 0.41
N GLY A 249 -1.17 -16.27 -0.26
CA GLY A 249 -1.95 -17.41 0.28
C GLY A 249 -3.43 -17.39 -0.07
N VAL A 250 -3.87 -16.46 -0.93
CA VAL A 250 -5.21 -16.50 -1.53
C VAL A 250 -5.19 -17.52 -2.67
N GLU A 251 -5.93 -18.60 -2.54
CA GLU A 251 -6.04 -19.65 -3.56
C GLU A 251 -7.24 -19.45 -4.50
N GLY A 252 -8.23 -18.67 -4.07
CA GLY A 252 -9.44 -18.36 -4.80
C GLY A 252 -10.52 -17.79 -3.89
N GLY A 253 -11.72 -17.57 -4.43
CA GLY A 253 -12.90 -17.22 -3.65
C GLY A 253 -13.80 -16.19 -4.30
N ASP A 254 -14.92 -15.94 -3.62
CA ASP A 254 -15.97 -15.06 -4.10
C ASP A 254 -16.07 -13.83 -3.20
N LEU A 255 -16.03 -12.65 -3.80
CA LEU A 255 -16.30 -11.39 -3.11
C LEU A 255 -17.66 -10.86 -3.54
N LYS A 256 -18.59 -10.75 -2.59
CA LYS A 256 -19.94 -10.26 -2.84
C LYS A 256 -20.31 -9.12 -1.90
N PHE A 257 -20.24 -7.90 -2.42
CA PHE A 257 -20.49 -6.70 -1.64
C PHE A 257 -21.40 -5.73 -2.37
N GLU A 258 -22.60 -5.54 -1.83
CA GLU A 258 -23.61 -4.64 -2.38
C GLU A 258 -23.18 -3.16 -2.35
N LYS A 259 -22.30 -2.78 -1.43
CA LYS A 259 -21.91 -1.36 -1.18
C LYS A 259 -20.46 -1.05 -1.57
N MET A 260 -19.72 -2.02 -2.11
CA MET A 260 -18.32 -1.83 -2.48
C MET A 260 -18.20 -0.77 -3.58
N LYS A 261 -17.38 0.25 -3.34
CA LYS A 261 -17.08 1.33 -4.31
C LYS A 261 -15.68 1.20 -4.88
N VAL A 262 -14.73 0.72 -4.07
CA VAL A 262 -13.31 0.63 -4.45
C VAL A 262 -12.74 -0.75 -4.11
N LEU A 263 -12.22 -1.43 -5.12
CA LEU A 263 -11.51 -2.69 -4.96
C LEU A 263 -10.12 -2.60 -5.61
N CYS A 264 -9.08 -2.80 -4.80
CA CYS A 264 -7.73 -3.07 -5.27
C CYS A 264 -7.38 -4.52 -4.91
N LEU A 265 -7.24 -5.38 -5.91
CA LEU A 265 -6.90 -6.79 -5.75
C LEU A 265 -5.48 -7.06 -6.26
N GLY A 266 -4.54 -7.02 -5.32
CA GLY A 266 -3.11 -7.23 -5.53
C GLY A 266 -2.63 -8.51 -4.88
N LEU A 267 -2.73 -9.64 -5.58
CA LEU A 267 -2.32 -10.96 -5.09
C LEU A 267 -0.91 -11.31 -5.59
N SER A 268 -0.07 -11.78 -4.67
CA SER A 268 1.31 -12.22 -4.96
C SER A 268 1.40 -13.72 -5.27
N SER A 269 0.40 -14.51 -4.87
CA SER A 269 0.29 -15.93 -5.21
C SER A 269 -0.74 -16.14 -6.31
N PRO A 270 -0.54 -17.12 -7.21
CA PRO A 270 -1.55 -17.47 -8.21
C PRO A 270 -2.83 -17.95 -7.55
N ALA A 271 -3.97 -17.37 -7.94
CA ALA A 271 -5.29 -17.86 -7.57
C ALA A 271 -5.87 -18.73 -8.70
N LYS A 272 -6.67 -19.74 -8.37
CA LYS A 272 -7.32 -20.61 -9.36
C LYS A 272 -8.57 -19.98 -9.94
N SER A 273 -9.46 -19.50 -9.06
CA SER A 273 -10.77 -18.97 -9.44
C SER A 273 -11.15 -17.81 -8.54
N ILE A 274 -11.54 -16.68 -9.16
CA ILE A 274 -11.99 -15.48 -8.47
C ILE A 274 -13.31 -15.03 -9.09
N SER A 275 -14.33 -14.85 -8.25
CA SER A 275 -15.61 -14.27 -8.64
C SER A 275 -15.87 -12.98 -7.86
N LEU A 276 -16.21 -11.90 -8.56
CA LEU A 276 -16.49 -10.60 -7.97
C LEU A 276 -17.93 -10.21 -8.31
N ASP A 277 -18.81 -10.16 -7.32
CA ASP A 277 -20.21 -9.74 -7.41
C ASP A 277 -20.36 -8.39 -6.68
N LEU A 278 -20.11 -7.29 -7.41
CA LEU A 278 -19.89 -5.94 -6.85
C LEU A 278 -20.69 -4.88 -7.61
N PRO A 279 -22.03 -4.80 -7.42
CA PRO A 279 -22.91 -3.99 -8.26
C PRO A 279 -22.63 -2.49 -8.20
N MET A 280 -22.20 -1.99 -7.05
CA MET A 280 -21.91 -0.56 -6.79
C MET A 280 -20.45 -0.17 -7.05
N LEU A 281 -19.62 -1.09 -7.58
CA LEU A 281 -18.19 -0.85 -7.74
C LEU A 281 -17.93 0.23 -8.78
N GLU A 282 -17.25 1.29 -8.36
CA GLU A 282 -16.85 2.40 -9.24
C GLU A 282 -15.40 2.26 -9.70
N LYS A 283 -14.52 1.74 -8.83
CA LYS A 283 -13.07 1.64 -9.07
C LYS A 283 -12.58 0.20 -8.88
N LEU A 284 -11.99 -0.37 -9.93
CA LEU A 284 -11.36 -1.69 -9.90
C LEU A 284 -9.88 -1.64 -10.31
N GLN A 285 -8.99 -2.12 -9.45
CA GLN A 285 -7.58 -2.34 -9.77
C GLN A 285 -7.24 -3.82 -9.58
N LEU A 286 -6.71 -4.45 -10.61
CA LEU A 286 -6.21 -5.82 -10.58
C LEU A 286 -4.70 -5.82 -10.81
N LYS A 287 -3.94 -6.32 -9.84
CA LYS A 287 -2.48 -6.46 -9.87
C LYS A 287 -2.08 -7.85 -9.36
N MET A 288 -2.30 -8.86 -10.18
CA MET A 288 -2.05 -10.26 -9.84
C MET A 288 -1.71 -11.04 -11.10
N GLN A 289 -1.26 -12.29 -10.96
CA GLN A 289 -1.32 -13.22 -12.09
C GLN A 289 -2.79 -13.51 -12.40
N CYS A 290 -3.17 -13.54 -13.69
CA CYS A 290 -4.55 -13.86 -14.05
C CYS A 290 -4.89 -15.28 -13.57
N PRO A 291 -6.00 -15.47 -12.83
CA PRO A 291 -6.46 -16.80 -12.45
C PRO A 291 -7.02 -17.54 -13.67
N GLU A 292 -7.12 -18.87 -13.57
CA GLU A 292 -7.73 -19.71 -14.62
C GLU A 292 -9.18 -19.27 -14.89
N ASN A 293 -9.90 -18.86 -13.85
CA ASN A 293 -11.26 -18.35 -13.96
C ASN A 293 -11.38 -17.02 -13.24
N LEU A 294 -11.63 -15.94 -13.98
CA LEU A 294 -11.90 -14.61 -13.43
C LEU A 294 -13.30 -14.18 -13.86
N LYS A 295 -14.21 -14.01 -12.91
CA LYS A 295 -15.56 -13.49 -13.17
C LYS A 295 -15.76 -12.20 -12.40
N ILE A 296 -16.26 -11.17 -13.08
CA ILE A 296 -16.44 -9.85 -12.48
C ILE A 296 -17.79 -9.30 -12.90
N TRP A 297 -18.61 -8.89 -11.95
CA TRP A 297 -19.87 -8.22 -12.15
C TRP A 297 -19.83 -6.88 -11.43
N ALA A 298 -19.76 -5.80 -12.21
CA ALA A 298 -19.60 -4.44 -11.71
C ALA A 298 -20.29 -3.47 -12.67
N ARG A 299 -21.51 -3.02 -12.31
CA ARG A 299 -22.39 -2.27 -13.22
C ARG A 299 -22.08 -0.77 -13.27
N LEU A 300 -21.51 -0.23 -12.20
CA LEU A 300 -21.21 1.21 -12.06
C LEU A 300 -19.74 1.53 -12.28
N LEU A 301 -19.01 0.63 -12.95
CA LEU A 301 -17.56 0.69 -13.06
C LEU A 301 -17.13 1.86 -13.95
N LYS A 302 -16.41 2.82 -13.38
CA LYS A 302 -15.95 4.04 -14.06
C LYS A 302 -14.43 4.08 -14.23
N TYR A 303 -13.70 3.37 -13.37
CA TYR A 303 -12.24 3.38 -13.34
C TYR A 303 -11.71 1.95 -13.29
N VAL A 304 -10.88 1.59 -14.27
CA VAL A 304 -10.32 0.24 -14.37
C VAL A 304 -8.82 0.32 -14.55
N ALA A 305 -8.09 -0.34 -13.66
CA ALA A 305 -6.67 -0.63 -13.80
C ALA A 305 -6.47 -2.14 -13.94
N PHE A 306 -6.21 -2.59 -15.17
CA PHE A 306 -5.85 -3.97 -15.49
C PHE A 306 -4.37 -4.06 -15.77
N ASN A 307 -3.66 -4.71 -14.85
CA ASN A 307 -2.29 -5.15 -15.05
C ASN A 307 -2.24 -6.67 -14.85
N LEU A 308 -2.87 -7.38 -15.79
CA LEU A 308 -2.97 -8.85 -15.81
C LEU A 308 -2.45 -9.36 -17.16
N GLU A 309 -1.47 -10.25 -17.11
CA GLU A 309 -1.20 -11.15 -18.23
C GLU A 309 -2.22 -12.28 -18.20
N VAL A 310 -2.91 -12.52 -19.32
CA VAL A 310 -3.97 -13.54 -19.44
C VAL A 310 -3.40 -14.72 -20.24
N PRO A 311 -2.99 -15.83 -19.58
CA PRO A 311 -2.49 -17.01 -20.26
C PRO A 311 -3.52 -17.63 -21.19
N GLU A 312 -3.05 -18.31 -22.24
CA GLU A 312 -3.89 -19.13 -23.10
C GLU A 312 -4.66 -20.17 -22.28
N GLY A 313 -5.97 -20.26 -22.48
CA GLY A 313 -6.88 -21.12 -21.71
C GLY A 313 -7.49 -20.48 -20.45
N SER A 314 -7.08 -19.26 -20.07
CA SER A 314 -7.75 -18.55 -18.97
C SER A 314 -9.12 -18.02 -19.40
N HIS A 315 -10.11 -18.14 -18.52
CA HIS A 315 -11.48 -17.69 -18.73
C HIS A 315 -11.75 -16.41 -17.94
N VAL A 316 -11.62 -15.27 -18.62
CA VAL A 316 -11.92 -13.96 -18.04
C VAL A 316 -13.29 -13.48 -18.55
N GLN A 317 -14.22 -13.25 -17.62
CA GLN A 317 -15.55 -12.73 -17.88
C GLN A 317 -15.78 -11.49 -17.04
N LEU A 318 -16.21 -10.42 -17.68
CA LEU A 318 -16.55 -9.16 -17.04
C LEU A 318 -17.95 -8.77 -17.49
N ARG A 319 -18.83 -8.41 -16.57
CA ARG A 319 -20.25 -8.21 -16.84
C ARG A 319 -20.72 -6.87 -16.28
N CYS A 320 -21.32 -6.10 -17.17
CA CYS A 320 -22.13 -4.93 -16.87
C CYS A 320 -23.57 -5.28 -17.29
N GLU A 321 -24.55 -5.16 -16.39
CA GLU A 321 -26.01 -5.41 -16.61
C GLU A 321 -26.52 -6.89 -16.77
N GLN A 322 -27.84 -7.06 -16.99
CA GLN A 322 -28.64 -8.28 -16.78
C GLN A 322 -28.70 -9.31 -17.94
N VAL A 323 -27.89 -9.20 -18.99
CA VAL A 323 -27.84 -10.24 -20.05
C VAL A 323 -26.45 -10.88 -20.15
N TRP A 324 -26.38 -12.21 -20.21
CA TRP A 324 -25.14 -12.94 -20.52
C TRP A 324 -24.94 -12.93 -22.03
N LEU A 325 -24.29 -11.90 -22.56
CA LEU A 325 -23.74 -11.96 -23.92
C LEU A 325 -22.34 -12.55 -23.83
N LYS A 326 -22.01 -13.44 -24.78
CA LYS A 326 -20.70 -14.10 -24.85
C LYS A 326 -19.54 -13.12 -25.07
N ASP A 327 -19.83 -11.85 -25.37
CA ASP A 327 -18.86 -10.80 -25.67
C ASP A 327 -19.15 -9.57 -24.80
N VAL A 328 -18.17 -9.19 -23.99
CA VAL A 328 -18.29 -8.18 -22.94
C VAL A 328 -18.15 -6.78 -23.54
N THR A 329 -19.13 -5.91 -23.31
CA THR A 329 -18.93 -4.45 -23.44
C THR A 329 -19.18 -3.78 -22.09
N LEU A 330 -18.10 -3.39 -21.40
CA LEU A 330 -18.20 -2.38 -20.33
C LEU A 330 -18.64 -1.07 -20.97
N GLN A 331 -19.64 -0.39 -20.42
CA GLN A 331 -20.06 0.93 -20.87
C GLN A 331 -19.96 1.93 -19.71
N GLY A 332 -19.76 3.20 -20.02
CA GLY A 332 -19.64 4.27 -19.01
C GLY A 332 -18.25 4.42 -18.38
N LEU A 333 -17.23 3.74 -18.90
CA LEU A 333 -15.86 3.87 -18.41
C LEU A 333 -15.31 5.27 -18.66
N HIS A 334 -14.72 5.87 -17.63
CA HIS A 334 -14.10 7.20 -17.68
C HIS A 334 -12.57 7.11 -17.73
N GLU A 335 -11.97 6.15 -17.02
CA GLU A 335 -10.52 5.99 -16.99
C GLU A 335 -10.10 4.52 -17.13
N LEU A 336 -9.10 4.30 -17.98
CA LEU A 336 -8.54 2.99 -18.26
C LEU A 336 -7.01 3.02 -18.07
N LEU A 337 -6.50 2.23 -17.14
CA LEU A 337 -5.10 1.85 -17.07
C LEU A 337 -4.97 0.41 -17.54
N TYR A 338 -4.20 0.20 -18.60
CA TYR A 338 -4.18 -1.07 -19.32
C TYR A 338 -2.75 -1.53 -19.58
N GLY A 339 -2.41 -2.68 -19.00
CA GLY A 339 -1.24 -3.47 -19.36
C GLY A 339 -1.47 -4.12 -20.71
N ALA A 340 -0.61 -3.82 -21.67
CA ALA A 340 -0.70 -4.16 -23.09
C ALA A 340 -0.65 -5.66 -23.45
N SER A 341 -0.58 -6.58 -22.48
CA SER A 341 -0.54 -8.03 -22.76
C SER A 341 -1.85 -8.60 -23.31
N SER A 342 -2.94 -7.82 -23.36
CA SER A 342 -4.24 -8.27 -23.91
C SER A 342 -4.85 -7.24 -24.87
N PHE A 343 -4.19 -6.93 -25.98
CA PHE A 343 -4.73 -5.98 -26.99
C PHE A 343 -6.03 -6.45 -27.67
N ASN A 344 -6.40 -7.73 -27.57
CA ASN A 344 -7.58 -8.26 -28.24
C ASN A 344 -8.89 -7.67 -27.69
N SER A 345 -8.99 -7.46 -26.37
CA SER A 345 -10.17 -6.85 -25.75
C SER A 345 -10.10 -5.32 -25.67
N PHE A 346 -8.95 -4.73 -25.99
CA PHE A 346 -8.76 -3.28 -25.94
C PHE A 346 -9.65 -2.55 -26.95
N ALA A 347 -9.71 -3.04 -28.19
CA ALA A 347 -10.54 -2.44 -29.24
C ALA A 347 -12.02 -2.42 -28.83
N ASP A 348 -12.52 -3.54 -28.29
CA ASP A 348 -13.90 -3.66 -27.83
C ASP A 348 -14.22 -2.72 -26.66
N LEU A 349 -13.30 -2.62 -25.68
CA LEU A 349 -13.44 -1.71 -24.54
C LEU A 349 -13.44 -0.25 -24.98
N VAL A 350 -12.55 0.15 -25.90
CA VAL A 350 -12.52 1.51 -26.43
C VAL A 350 -13.79 1.80 -27.22
N GLN A 351 -14.18 0.90 -28.12
CA GLN A 351 -15.37 1.03 -28.95
C GLN A 351 -16.63 1.23 -28.11
N ALA A 352 -16.78 0.46 -27.03
CA ALA A 352 -17.93 0.58 -26.12
C ALA A 352 -17.96 1.89 -25.31
N ASN A 353 -16.81 2.56 -25.13
CA ASN A 353 -16.65 3.73 -24.26
C ASN A 353 -16.20 5.00 -24.99
N LYS A 354 -16.34 5.06 -26.32
CA LYS A 354 -15.92 6.20 -27.16
C LYS A 354 -16.40 7.57 -26.67
N ARG A 355 -17.61 7.64 -26.10
CA ARG A 355 -18.22 8.89 -25.62
C ARG A 355 -17.87 9.26 -24.18
N THR A 356 -17.36 8.32 -23.39
CA THR A 356 -17.19 8.48 -21.93
C THR A 356 -15.75 8.42 -21.49
N LEU A 357 -14.87 7.76 -22.25
CA LEU A 357 -13.47 7.54 -21.90
C LEU A 357 -12.68 8.85 -21.99
N ARG A 358 -12.21 9.35 -20.83
CA ARG A 358 -11.50 10.62 -20.70
C ARG A 358 -10.00 10.45 -20.49
N LYS A 359 -9.58 9.39 -19.81
CA LYS A 359 -8.16 9.16 -19.51
C LYS A 359 -7.74 7.74 -19.83
N ILE A 360 -6.61 7.61 -20.48
CA ILE A 360 -6.06 6.32 -20.87
C ILE A 360 -4.58 6.26 -20.48
N TYR A 361 -4.18 5.16 -19.84
CA TYR A 361 -2.81 4.84 -19.47
C TYR A 361 -2.46 3.51 -20.11
N PHE A 362 -1.46 3.50 -20.98
CA PHE A 362 -0.96 2.28 -21.58
C PHE A 362 0.45 1.99 -21.14
N ASP A 363 0.74 0.74 -20.83
CA ASP A 363 2.11 0.30 -20.66
C ASP A 363 2.27 -1.16 -21.09
N ILE A 364 3.47 -1.52 -21.54
CA ILE A 364 3.86 -2.92 -21.70
C ILE A 364 4.71 -3.26 -20.48
N PRO A 365 4.37 -4.26 -19.65
CA PRO A 365 5.09 -4.55 -18.41
C PRO A 365 6.44 -5.27 -18.65
N CYS A 366 7.21 -4.83 -19.64
CA CYS A 366 8.49 -5.43 -20.02
C CYS A 366 9.71 -4.79 -19.36
N MET A 367 9.55 -3.71 -18.58
CA MET A 367 10.67 -2.99 -17.96
C MET A 367 11.02 -3.55 -16.58
N VAL A 368 12.25 -4.04 -16.41
CA VAL A 368 12.77 -4.53 -15.12
C VAL A 368 13.58 -3.44 -14.43
N LEU A 369 13.19 -3.12 -13.20
CA LEU A 369 13.93 -2.24 -12.29
C LEU A 369 14.51 -3.07 -11.13
N GLY A 370 15.73 -2.74 -10.73
CA GLY A 370 16.38 -3.29 -9.53
C GLY A 370 15.76 -2.76 -8.23
N GLU A 371 16.17 -3.31 -7.09
CA GLU A 371 15.71 -2.88 -5.76
C GLU A 371 16.07 -1.42 -5.43
N ASP A 372 17.20 -0.96 -5.99
CA ASP A 372 17.67 0.42 -5.96
C ASP A 372 16.88 1.34 -6.91
N GLY A 373 16.00 0.78 -7.74
CA GLY A 373 15.22 1.48 -8.75
C GLY A 373 15.95 1.68 -10.07
N ASN A 374 17.17 1.19 -10.21
CA ASN A 374 17.89 1.33 -11.48
C ASN A 374 17.27 0.43 -12.55
N PHE A 375 17.24 0.93 -13.79
CA PHE A 375 16.86 0.12 -14.93
C PHE A 375 17.89 -1.00 -15.12
N MET A 376 17.40 -2.23 -15.22
CA MET A 376 18.25 -3.41 -15.39
C MET A 376 18.23 -3.91 -16.83
N ARG A 377 17.04 -4.26 -17.32
CA ARG A 377 16.85 -4.88 -18.64
C ARG A 377 15.40 -4.82 -19.10
N VAL A 378 15.20 -5.08 -20.38
CA VAL A 378 13.89 -5.37 -20.97
C VAL A 378 13.64 -6.89 -20.89
N LEU A 379 12.41 -7.30 -20.64
CA LEU A 379 11.98 -8.70 -20.66
C LEU A 379 11.62 -9.10 -22.10
N ASP A 380 12.27 -10.16 -22.58
CA ASP A 380 12.06 -10.68 -23.94
C ASP A 380 10.78 -11.51 -24.09
N CYS A 381 10.12 -11.87 -22.99
CA CYS A 381 8.90 -12.68 -22.98
C CYS A 381 7.62 -11.90 -23.31
N PHE A 382 7.68 -10.57 -23.38
CA PHE A 382 6.52 -9.73 -23.72
C PHE A 382 6.55 -9.32 -25.19
N PRO A 383 5.45 -9.51 -25.94
CA PRO A 383 5.38 -9.03 -27.31
C PRO A 383 5.42 -7.50 -27.34
N LEU A 384 6.34 -6.93 -28.11
CA LEU A 384 6.46 -5.48 -28.32
C LEU A 384 5.54 -5.00 -29.44
N THR A 385 4.31 -5.50 -29.49
CA THR A 385 3.31 -5.10 -30.49
C THR A 385 2.69 -3.75 -30.13
N LEU A 386 2.47 -2.91 -31.15
CA LEU A 386 1.81 -1.63 -30.94
C LEU A 386 0.28 -1.80 -30.87
N PRO A 387 -0.41 -1.05 -30.00
CA PRO A 387 -1.87 -0.99 -30.05
C PRO A 387 -2.35 -0.41 -31.39
N LYS A 388 -3.56 -0.79 -31.78
CA LYS A 388 -4.29 -0.12 -32.86
C LYS A 388 -4.74 1.27 -32.39
N PHE A 389 -3.83 2.25 -32.44
CA PHE A 389 -4.13 3.63 -32.03
C PHE A 389 -5.31 4.26 -32.81
N SER A 390 -5.64 3.72 -34.00
CA SER A 390 -6.82 4.10 -34.76
C SER A 390 -8.13 3.91 -34.00
N GLU A 391 -8.21 2.96 -33.07
CA GLU A 391 -9.42 2.75 -32.26
C GLU A 391 -9.75 3.96 -31.38
N LEU A 392 -8.71 4.72 -30.98
CA LEU A 392 -8.83 5.91 -30.15
C LEU A 392 -9.34 7.13 -30.92
N HIS A 393 -9.36 7.11 -32.26
CA HIS A 393 -9.81 8.27 -33.05
C HIS A 393 -11.28 8.63 -32.79
N GLY A 394 -12.09 7.63 -32.41
CA GLY A 394 -13.48 7.83 -32.04
C GLY A 394 -13.70 8.27 -30.60
N CYS A 395 -12.66 8.42 -29.79
CA CYS A 395 -12.79 8.84 -28.40
C CYS A 395 -12.96 10.36 -28.29
N GLU A 396 -14.19 10.85 -28.40
CA GLU A 396 -14.52 12.28 -28.40
C GLU A 396 -14.19 12.96 -27.07
N ALA A 397 -14.32 12.23 -25.96
CA ALA A 397 -14.10 12.74 -24.62
C ALA A 397 -12.64 12.59 -24.13
N LEU A 398 -11.73 12.08 -24.96
CA LEU A 398 -10.35 11.81 -24.53
C LEU A 398 -9.62 13.11 -24.20
N GLU A 399 -9.26 13.27 -22.94
CA GLU A 399 -8.52 14.42 -22.42
C GLU A 399 -7.06 14.08 -22.18
N VAL A 400 -6.78 12.89 -21.62
CA VAL A 400 -5.45 12.47 -21.16
C VAL A 400 -5.03 11.17 -21.83
N LEU A 401 -3.87 11.18 -22.49
CA LEU A 401 -3.16 9.98 -22.90
C LEU A 401 -1.84 9.87 -22.13
N ASN A 402 -1.64 8.75 -21.46
CA ASN A 402 -0.41 8.42 -20.74
C ASN A 402 0.23 7.17 -21.36
N ILE A 403 1.50 7.29 -21.71
CA ILE A 403 2.31 6.22 -22.28
C ILE A 403 3.37 5.86 -21.26
N GLY A 404 3.36 4.60 -20.83
CA GLY A 404 4.30 3.99 -19.90
C GLY A 404 5.61 3.57 -20.58
N PRO A 405 6.64 3.26 -19.78
CA PRO A 405 8.00 3.07 -20.27
C PRO A 405 8.16 1.87 -21.20
N GLY A 406 7.40 0.79 -21.01
CA GLY A 406 7.49 -0.36 -21.89
C GLY A 406 6.77 -0.16 -23.22
N LEU A 407 5.61 0.52 -23.21
CA LEU A 407 4.98 0.91 -24.47
C LEU A 407 5.88 1.90 -25.23
N TRP A 408 6.49 2.85 -24.53
CA TRP A 408 7.45 3.77 -25.15
C TRP A 408 8.59 3.04 -25.86
N HIS A 409 9.18 2.03 -25.20
CA HIS A 409 10.23 1.22 -25.82
C HIS A 409 9.74 0.45 -27.05
N SER A 410 8.53 -0.13 -27.02
CA SER A 410 7.93 -0.74 -28.19
C SER A 410 7.72 0.27 -29.32
N MET A 411 7.35 1.52 -29.01
CA MET A 411 7.24 2.61 -29.97
C MET A 411 8.58 2.96 -30.62
N GLU A 412 9.66 3.06 -29.84
CA GLU A 412 11.02 3.26 -30.38
C GLU A 412 11.42 2.14 -31.35
N LYS A 413 11.12 0.88 -31.01
CA LYS A 413 11.44 -0.29 -31.85
C LYS A 413 10.61 -0.38 -33.13
N ASN A 414 9.41 0.18 -33.13
CA ASN A 414 8.46 0.08 -34.24
C ASN A 414 8.17 1.45 -34.87
N ILE A 415 9.15 2.35 -34.87
CA ILE A 415 9.01 3.73 -35.35
C ILE A 415 8.48 3.83 -36.80
N ASP A 416 8.91 2.94 -37.68
CA ASP A 416 8.47 2.97 -39.08
C ASP A 416 6.99 2.60 -39.22
N GLN A 417 6.49 1.70 -38.37
CA GLN A 417 5.06 1.42 -38.28
C GLN A 417 4.29 2.64 -37.75
N LEU A 418 4.84 3.37 -36.77
CA LEU A 418 4.22 4.59 -36.24
C LEU A 418 4.14 5.70 -37.28
N LYS A 419 5.15 5.87 -38.13
CA LYS A 419 5.13 6.86 -39.23
C LYS A 419 4.00 6.62 -40.24
N LEU A 420 3.52 5.38 -40.37
CA LEU A 420 2.34 5.07 -41.21
C LEU A 420 1.02 5.58 -40.59
N THR A 421 1.02 5.89 -39.29
CA THR A 421 -0.15 6.41 -38.58
C THR A 421 -0.34 7.89 -38.91
N LYS A 422 -1.25 8.18 -39.85
CA LYS A 422 -1.49 9.55 -40.35
C LYS A 422 -2.24 10.46 -39.37
N VAL A 423 -3.02 9.87 -38.45
CA VAL A 423 -3.89 10.60 -37.54
C VAL A 423 -3.68 10.04 -36.14
N TRP A 424 -3.54 10.93 -35.16
CA TRP A 424 -3.48 10.58 -33.74
C TRP A 424 -4.79 11.02 -33.06
N PRO A 425 -5.20 10.35 -31.98
CA PRO A 425 -6.40 10.70 -31.26
C PRO A 425 -6.33 12.12 -30.71
N LYS A 426 -7.50 12.78 -30.65
CA LYS A 426 -7.61 14.11 -30.07
C LYS A 426 -7.42 14.00 -28.57
N MET A 427 -6.51 14.79 -28.02
CA MET A 427 -6.19 14.81 -26.59
C MET A 427 -5.60 16.16 -26.19
N HIS A 428 -5.77 16.53 -24.92
CA HIS A 428 -5.32 17.81 -24.38
C HIS A 428 -4.06 17.68 -23.52
N ILE A 429 -3.86 16.52 -22.91
CA ILE A 429 -2.78 16.24 -21.98
C ILE A 429 -2.08 14.96 -22.43
N LEU A 430 -0.78 15.08 -22.72
CA LEU A 430 0.09 13.96 -23.05
C LEU A 430 1.12 13.76 -21.93
N ILE A 431 1.15 12.56 -21.35
CA ILE A 431 2.08 12.20 -20.28
C ILE A 431 2.92 11.02 -20.76
N LEU A 432 4.23 11.19 -20.79
CA LEU A 432 5.17 10.18 -21.25
C LEU A 432 6.04 9.76 -20.08
N HIS A 433 6.00 8.49 -19.72
CA HIS A 433 7.01 7.87 -18.87
C HIS A 433 7.90 7.03 -19.76
N MET A 434 9.20 7.27 -19.73
CA MET A 434 10.14 6.57 -20.61
C MET A 434 11.43 6.19 -19.90
N ILE A 435 11.99 5.08 -20.38
CA ILE A 435 13.41 4.77 -20.28
C ILE A 435 13.95 5.03 -21.68
N LEU A 436 14.74 6.09 -21.85
CA LEU A 436 15.16 6.56 -23.17
C LEU A 436 16.24 5.64 -23.73
N PHE A 437 16.01 4.99 -24.88
CA PHE A 437 17.06 4.21 -25.56
C PHE A 437 17.63 4.96 -26.76
N ASP A 438 16.80 5.65 -27.53
CA ASP A 438 17.22 6.35 -28.74
C ASP A 438 16.63 7.78 -28.76
N ALA A 439 17.51 8.77 -28.64
CA ALA A 439 17.12 10.18 -28.62
C ALA A 439 16.44 10.63 -29.92
N SER A 440 16.91 10.16 -31.07
CA SER A 440 16.40 10.55 -32.40
C SER A 440 15.05 9.89 -32.68
N ALA A 441 14.94 8.59 -32.40
CA ALA A 441 13.67 7.88 -32.52
C ALA A 441 12.61 8.45 -31.58
N SER A 442 12.97 8.68 -30.30
CA SER A 442 12.07 9.29 -29.33
C SER A 442 11.63 10.71 -29.72
N THR A 443 12.53 11.53 -30.26
CA THR A 443 12.17 12.87 -30.77
C THR A 443 11.12 12.76 -31.88
N THR A 444 11.34 11.85 -32.84
CA THR A 444 10.41 11.62 -33.96
C THR A 444 9.04 11.15 -33.47
N ILE A 445 9.00 10.26 -32.47
CA ILE A 445 7.74 9.79 -31.87
C ILE A 445 6.99 10.94 -31.21
N ILE A 446 7.68 11.83 -30.49
CA ILE A 446 7.05 13.02 -29.91
C ILE A 446 6.46 13.91 -31.01
N GLU A 447 7.20 14.13 -32.09
CA GLU A 447 6.71 14.92 -33.22
C GLU A 447 5.42 14.34 -33.81
N LEU A 448 5.33 13.01 -33.94
CA LEU A 448 4.13 12.30 -34.38
C LEU A 448 2.96 12.46 -33.39
N LEU A 449 3.22 12.32 -32.09
CA LEU A 449 2.18 12.38 -31.05
C LEU A 449 1.66 13.79 -30.77
N LEU A 450 2.48 14.81 -30.97
CA LEU A 450 2.11 16.19 -30.71
C LEU A 450 1.11 16.67 -31.75
N SER A 451 -0.18 16.61 -31.43
CA SER A 451 -1.24 17.26 -32.21
C SER A 451 -1.41 18.73 -31.79
N PRO A 452 -2.02 19.59 -32.64
CA PRO A 452 -2.37 20.96 -32.27
C PRO A 452 -3.27 21.12 -31.05
N LEU A 453 -3.93 20.04 -30.60
CA LEU A 453 -4.85 20.07 -29.48
C LEU A 453 -4.15 19.83 -28.13
N VAL A 454 -2.91 19.34 -28.14
CA VAL A 454 -2.14 19.08 -26.92
C VAL A 454 -1.77 20.41 -26.27
N LYS A 455 -2.32 20.67 -25.08
CA LYS A 455 -2.06 21.88 -24.28
C LYS A 455 -1.01 21.65 -23.21
N ASN A 456 -0.89 20.41 -22.71
CA ASN A 456 0.08 20.05 -21.69
C ASN A 456 0.86 18.80 -22.09
N LEU A 457 2.18 18.89 -22.14
CA LEU A 457 3.10 17.78 -22.32
C LEU A 457 3.90 17.57 -21.04
N THR A 458 3.91 16.37 -20.49
CA THR A 458 4.80 16.02 -19.38
C THR A 458 5.64 14.82 -19.77
N ILE A 459 6.96 14.98 -19.77
CA ILE A 459 7.92 13.93 -20.08
C ILE A 459 8.65 13.56 -18.80
N ARG A 460 8.59 12.29 -18.42
CA ARG A 460 9.29 11.73 -17.26
C ARG A 460 10.34 10.74 -17.76
N ILE A 461 11.61 11.12 -17.65
CA ILE A 461 12.73 10.28 -18.07
C ILE A 461 13.31 9.55 -16.87
N HIS A 462 13.52 8.25 -17.01
CA HIS A 462 14.15 7.46 -15.98
C HIS A 462 15.62 7.87 -15.79
N THR A 463 16.09 7.96 -14.54
CA THR A 463 17.46 8.41 -14.26
C THR A 463 18.54 7.49 -14.83
N SER A 464 18.22 6.21 -15.03
CA SER A 464 19.12 5.20 -15.57
C SER A 464 18.86 4.92 -17.05
N SER A 465 18.32 5.91 -17.78
CA SER A 465 18.11 5.79 -19.22
C SER A 465 19.44 5.64 -19.96
N PRO A 466 19.58 4.66 -20.87
CA PRO A 466 20.83 4.43 -21.61
C PRO A 466 21.09 5.44 -22.74
N GLY A 467 20.05 6.09 -23.27
CA GLY A 467 20.15 7.06 -24.35
C GLY A 467 20.64 8.45 -23.92
N ASP A 468 21.03 9.28 -24.89
CA ASP A 468 21.47 10.66 -24.64
C ASP A 468 20.30 11.58 -24.28
N VAL A 469 20.08 11.74 -22.97
CA VAL A 469 19.04 12.59 -22.40
C VAL A 469 19.24 14.07 -22.77
N LYS A 470 20.49 14.55 -22.91
CA LYS A 470 20.76 15.96 -23.22
C LYS A 470 20.38 16.27 -24.66
N LEU A 471 20.81 15.41 -25.59
CA LEU A 471 20.44 15.52 -27.00
C LEU A 471 18.92 15.46 -27.17
N PHE A 472 18.27 14.47 -26.56
CA PHE A 472 16.82 14.35 -26.59
C PHE A 472 16.11 15.60 -26.06
N THR A 473 16.55 16.14 -24.91
CA THR A 473 15.95 17.33 -24.31
C THR A 473 16.07 18.55 -25.24
N SER A 474 17.25 18.77 -25.83
CA SER A 474 17.48 19.85 -26.79
C SER A 474 16.58 19.71 -28.03
N ASN A 475 16.42 18.51 -28.56
CA ASN A 475 15.58 18.25 -29.72
C ASN A 475 14.10 18.51 -29.43
N VAL A 476 13.60 18.06 -28.27
CA VAL A 476 12.21 18.32 -27.84
C VAL A 476 11.99 19.81 -27.61
N GLU A 477 12.93 20.52 -27.00
CA GLU A 477 12.84 21.97 -26.83
C GLU A 477 12.71 22.70 -28.17
N GLN A 478 13.52 22.32 -29.16
CA GLN A 478 13.45 22.88 -30.51
C GLN A 478 12.10 22.57 -31.16
N LEU A 479 11.64 21.31 -31.06
CA LEU A 479 10.34 20.88 -31.60
C LEU A 479 9.18 21.68 -31.00
N VAL A 480 9.16 21.88 -29.68
CA VAL A 480 8.10 22.64 -29.00
C VAL A 480 8.16 24.12 -29.38
N ARG A 481 9.36 24.72 -29.45
CA ARG A 481 9.53 26.13 -29.85
C ARG A 481 9.18 26.40 -31.31
N ALA A 482 9.44 25.45 -32.19
CA ALA A 482 9.18 25.60 -33.62
C ALA A 482 7.69 25.57 -33.97
N ARG A 483 6.81 25.16 -33.03
CA ARG A 483 5.38 25.08 -33.28
C ARG A 483 4.64 26.35 -32.83
N PRO A 484 3.72 26.87 -33.66
CA PRO A 484 3.00 28.12 -33.40
C PRO A 484 1.86 27.98 -32.38
N PHE A 485 1.87 26.94 -31.52
CA PHE A 485 0.79 26.73 -30.55
C PHE A 485 0.94 27.69 -29.39
N GLU A 486 0.22 28.81 -29.46
CA GLU A 486 0.11 29.73 -28.34
C GLU A 486 -0.36 28.95 -27.09
N HIS A 487 0.43 29.02 -26.03
CA HIS A 487 0.13 28.52 -24.67
C HIS A 487 0.29 27.02 -24.37
N MET A 488 1.00 26.22 -25.18
CA MET A 488 1.35 24.85 -24.77
C MET A 488 2.35 24.87 -23.60
N LYS A 489 2.00 24.21 -22.49
CA LYS A 489 2.92 23.99 -21.36
C LYS A 489 3.63 22.66 -21.55
N TRP A 490 4.95 22.62 -21.34
CA TRP A 490 5.68 21.37 -21.32
C TRP A 490 6.61 21.30 -20.10
N ASN A 491 6.68 20.11 -19.50
CA ASN A 491 7.50 19.84 -18.33
C ASN A 491 8.37 18.61 -18.56
N LEU A 492 9.63 18.69 -18.12
CA LEU A 492 10.56 17.57 -18.09
C LEU A 492 10.87 17.21 -16.63
N GLU A 493 10.60 15.97 -16.26
CA GLU A 493 10.81 15.43 -14.92
C GLU A 493 11.70 14.18 -14.98
N LYS A 494 12.31 13.85 -13.83
CA LYS A 494 13.06 12.61 -13.66
C LYS A 494 12.30 11.66 -12.75
N TRP A 495 12.42 10.36 -12.99
CA TRP A 495 11.88 9.33 -12.10
C TRP A 495 12.87 8.18 -11.88
N THR A 496 12.72 7.50 -10.74
CA THR A 496 13.60 6.39 -10.30
C THR A 496 12.77 5.15 -9.98
N LYS A 497 12.12 5.10 -8.81
CA LYS A 497 11.51 3.87 -8.28
C LYS A 497 10.06 3.64 -8.68
N LYS A 498 9.31 4.70 -9.00
CA LYS A 498 7.87 4.60 -9.20
C LYS A 498 7.41 5.51 -10.33
N LEU A 499 6.56 4.95 -11.18
CA LEU A 499 5.74 5.70 -12.11
C LEU A 499 4.77 6.58 -11.32
N SER A 500 4.57 7.80 -11.79
CA SER A 500 3.59 8.72 -11.21
C SER A 500 2.23 8.44 -11.83
N PHE A 501 1.34 7.81 -11.05
CA PHE A 501 -0.05 7.62 -11.40
C PHE A 501 -0.96 8.72 -10.83
N ASN A 502 -0.40 9.86 -10.40
CA ASN A 502 -1.13 10.96 -9.75
C ASN A 502 -2.31 11.52 -10.58
N HIS A 503 -2.39 11.19 -11.86
CA HIS A 503 -3.44 11.61 -12.76
C HIS A 503 -4.56 10.56 -12.94
N PHE A 504 -4.35 9.32 -12.45
CA PHE A 504 -5.33 8.25 -12.44
C PHE A 504 -6.10 8.31 -11.12
N SER A 505 -7.42 8.26 -11.18
CA SER A 505 -8.29 8.62 -10.05
C SER A 505 -8.39 7.54 -8.96
N PHE A 506 -7.33 6.78 -8.67
CA PHE A 506 -7.30 5.78 -7.60
C PHE A 506 -6.89 6.34 -6.24
#